data_AF-A0A937QNX9-F1
#
_entry.id   AF-A0A937QNX9-F1
#
_cell.length_a   1.000
_cell.length_b   1.000
_cell.length_c   1.000
_cell.angle_alpha   90.00
_cell.angle_beta   90.00
_cell.angle_gamma   90.00
#
_symmetry.space_group_name_H-M   'P 1'
#
loop_
_entity.id
_entity.type
_entity.pdbx_description
1 polymer ?
#
loop_
_entity_poly.entity_id
_entity_poly.type
_entity_poly.pdbx_seq_one_letter_code
_entity_poly.pdbx_strand_id
1 'polypeptide(L)'
;MFHLHKSTVGKALKDAVRNAKLCKRVTSHTFRHSYASHLLQAGYDIRTIQELLGHSDVRTTMIYTHTVKSRTLKETKSPLDF
;
A
#
# COMPACT_ATOMS: atom_id res chain seq x y z
N MET A 1 22.48 -8.30 -17.93
CA MET A 1 21.40 -8.41 -16.93
C MET A 1 21.77 -7.51 -15.76
N PHE A 2 21.21 -6.29 -15.69
CA PHE A 2 21.56 -5.34 -14.63
C PHE A 2 20.97 -5.83 -13.30
N HIS A 3 21.77 -6.55 -12.53
CA HIS A 3 21.43 -6.95 -11.17
C HIS A 3 21.55 -5.71 -10.29
N LEU A 4 20.48 -4.91 -10.23
CA LEU A 4 20.41 -3.75 -9.33
C LEU A 4 20.40 -4.31 -7.90
N HIS A 5 21.57 -4.36 -7.28
CA HIS A 5 21.72 -4.83 -5.91
C HIS A 5 20.74 -4.03 -5.04
N LYS A 6 19.93 -4.72 -4.22
CA LYS A 6 18.94 -4.10 -3.30
C LYS A 6 19.51 -2.91 -2.50
N SER A 7 20.81 -2.96 -2.23
CA SER A 7 21.64 -1.91 -1.62
C SER A 7 21.59 -0.57 -2.35
N THR A 8 21.52 -0.56 -3.68
CA THR A 8 21.50 0.67 -4.49
C THR A 8 20.19 1.44 -4.31
N VAL A 9 19.06 0.75 -4.30
CA VAL A 9 17.74 1.37 -4.07
C VAL A 9 17.64 1.89 -2.64
N GLY A 10 18.09 1.12 -1.65
CA GLY A 10 18.09 1.57 -0.25
C GLY A 10 18.95 2.82 -0.03
N LYS A 11 20.11 2.92 -0.70
CA LYS A 11 21.01 4.08 -0.60
C LYS A 11 20.40 5.32 -1.24
N ALA A 12 19.90 5.19 -2.47
CA ALA A 12 19.19 6.27 -3.16
C ALA A 12 17.97 6.76 -2.37
N LEU A 13 17.23 5.83 -1.76
CA LEU A 13 16.09 6.16 -0.91
C LEU A 13 16.51 6.95 0.33
N LYS A 14 17.60 6.53 0.99
CA LYS A 14 18.12 7.23 2.18
C LYS A 14 18.54 8.66 1.83
N ASP A 15 19.20 8.86 0.69
CA ASP A 15 19.60 10.18 0.22
C ASP A 15 18.38 11.05 -0.14
N ALA A 16 17.37 10.49 -0.81
CA ALA A 16 16.13 11.18 -1.12
C ALA A 16 15.36 11.62 0.14
N VAL A 17 15.28 10.76 1.16
CA VAL A 17 14.61 11.04 2.44
C VAL A 17 15.33 12.15 3.21
N ARG A 18 16.67 12.14 3.20
CA ARG A 18 17.49 13.21 3.78
C ARG A 18 17.24 14.54 3.06
N ASN A 19 17.22 14.54 1.74
CA ASN A 19 16.98 15.74 0.94
C ASN A 19 15.55 16.30 1.12
N ALA A 20 14.56 15.41 1.30
CA ALA A 20 13.18 15.77 1.61
C ALA A 20 12.97 16.27 3.06
N LYS A 21 14.04 16.32 3.88
CA LYS A 21 14.00 16.75 5.30
C LYS A 21 12.97 15.99 6.14
N LEU A 22 12.75 14.70 5.84
CA LEU A 22 11.84 13.87 6.59
C LEU A 22 12.53 13.37 7.86
N CYS A 23 12.01 13.77 9.02
CA CYS A 23 12.55 13.32 10.32
C CYS A 23 12.19 11.86 10.67
N LYS A 24 11.27 11.25 9.91
CA LYS A 24 10.80 9.87 10.14
C LYS A 24 11.62 8.88 9.33
N ARG A 25 11.82 7.69 9.87
CA ARG A 25 12.48 6.60 9.15
C ARG A 25 11.59 6.12 8.01
N VAL A 26 12.04 6.37 6.78
CA VAL A 26 11.36 5.91 5.55
C VAL A 26 12.18 4.80 4.91
N THR A 27 11.50 3.71 4.57
CA THR A 27 12.08 2.54 3.90
C THR A 27 11.26 2.17 2.68
N SER A 28 11.73 1.23 1.86
CA SER A 28 10.95 0.69 0.74
C SER A 28 9.59 0.14 1.20
N HIS A 29 9.53 -0.45 2.40
CA HIS A 29 8.28 -0.91 3.00
C HIS A 29 7.33 0.25 3.29
N THR A 30 7.83 1.40 3.76
CA THR A 30 7.01 2.61 3.99
C THR A 30 6.27 3.03 2.71
N PHE A 31 6.96 3.07 1.57
CA PHE A 31 6.34 3.39 0.28
C PHE A 31 5.30 2.34 -0.13
N ARG A 32 5.60 1.06 0.07
CA ARG A 32 4.65 -0.02 -0.21
C ARG A 32 3.37 0.12 0.63
N HIS A 33 3.50 0.46 1.91
CA HIS A 33 2.35 0.69 2.78
C HIS A 33 1.55 1.93 2.36
N SER A 34 2.20 3.04 2.01
CA SER A 34 1.53 4.23 1.52
C SER A 34 0.79 3.98 0.21
N TYR A 35 1.41 3.25 -0.73
CA TYR A 35 0.79 2.90 -2.00
C TYR A 35 -0.49 2.07 -1.81
N ALA A 36 -0.42 0.99 -1.03
CA ALA A 36 -1.58 0.14 -0.74
C ALA A 36 -2.71 0.91 -0.03
N SER A 37 -2.35 1.76 0.94
CA SER A 37 -3.31 2.60 1.67
C SER A 37 -3.99 3.61 0.76
N HIS A 38 -3.25 4.24 -0.16
CA HIS A 38 -3.82 5.19 -1.12
C HIS A 38 -4.76 4.51 -2.13
N LEU A 39 -4.40 3.33 -2.64
CA LEU A 39 -5.29 2.58 -3.53
C LEU A 39 -6.59 2.19 -2.83
N LEU A 40 -6.48 1.73 -1.58
CA LEU A 40 -7.67 1.38 -0.80
C LEU A 40 -8.55 2.60 -0.48
N GLN A 41 -7.94 3.76 -0.19
CA GLN A 41 -8.67 5.03 -0.01
C GLN A 41 -9.33 5.50 -1.30
N ALA A 42 -8.72 5.26 -2.45
CA ALA A 42 -9.27 5.55 -3.76
C ALA A 42 -10.37 4.57 -4.20
N GLY A 43 -10.72 3.58 -3.36
CA GLY A 43 -11.82 2.65 -3.60
C GLY A 43 -11.46 1.43 -4.43
N TYR A 44 -10.17 1.16 -4.65
CA TYR A 44 -9.73 -0.05 -5.35
C TYR A 44 -10.05 -1.29 -4.51
N ASP A 45 -10.46 -2.36 -5.19
CA ASP A 45 -10.73 -3.64 -4.54
C ASP A 45 -9.43 -4.27 -3.99
N ILE A 46 -9.56 -4.99 -2.88
CA ILE A 46 -8.42 -5.59 -2.19
C ILE A 46 -7.68 -6.61 -3.06
N ARG A 47 -8.38 -7.27 -3.99
CA ARG A 47 -7.79 -8.22 -4.94
C ARG A 47 -6.98 -7.51 -6.02
N THR A 48 -7.46 -6.37 -6.52
CA THR A 48 -6.66 -5.53 -7.44
C THR A 48 -5.40 -5.01 -6.75
N ILE A 49 -5.50 -4.59 -5.48
CA ILE A 49 -4.34 -4.15 -4.70
C ILE A 49 -3.35 -5.31 -4.50
N GLN A 50 -3.85 -6.53 -4.24
CA GLN A 50 -3.01 -7.72 -4.10
C GLN A 50 -2.19 -7.99 -5.36
N GLU A 51 -2.81 -7.92 -6.54
CA GLU A 51 -2.15 -8.14 -7.83
C GLU A 51 -1.07 -7.07 -8.08
N LEU A 52 -1.38 -5.80 -7.83
CA LEU A 52 -0.45 -4.68 -7.99
C LEU A 52 0.74 -4.77 -7.03
N LEU A 53 0.55 -5.33 -5.83
CA LEU A 53 1.61 -5.54 -4.86
C LEU A 53 2.41 -6.84 -5.09
N GLY A 54 1.93 -7.72 -5.98
CA GLY A 54 2.51 -9.04 -6.21
C GLY A 54 2.43 -9.96 -4.99
N HIS A 55 1.36 -9.86 -4.20
CA HIS A 55 1.15 -10.74 -3.05
C HIS A 55 0.57 -12.09 -3.48
N SER A 56 1.24 -13.17 -3.12
CA SER A 56 0.77 -14.54 -3.40
C SER A 56 -0.46 -14.92 -2.57
N ASP A 57 -0.68 -14.26 -1.43
CA ASP A 57 -1.81 -14.54 -0.54
C ASP A 57 -2.52 -13.25 -0.10
N VAL A 58 -3.84 -13.25 -0.23
CA VAL A 58 -4.70 -12.07 0.06
C VAL A 58 -4.61 -11.64 1.52
N ARG A 59 -4.34 -12.56 2.47
CA ARG A 59 -4.25 -12.23 3.90
C ARG A 59 -3.10 -11.25 4.16
N THR A 60 -2.04 -11.32 3.37
CA THR A 60 -0.91 -10.36 3.42
C THR A 60 -1.35 -8.95 3.01
N THR A 61 -2.33 -8.83 2.11
CA THR A 61 -2.91 -7.54 1.68
C THR A 61 -3.98 -7.05 2.63
N MET A 62 -4.72 -7.96 3.28
CA MET A 62 -5.80 -7.63 4.21
C MET A 62 -5.35 -6.80 5.41
N ILE A 63 -4.06 -6.76 5.75
CA ILE A 63 -3.55 -5.84 6.79
C ILE A 63 -3.95 -4.38 6.53
N TYR A 64 -4.12 -3.99 5.25
CA TYR A 64 -4.46 -2.62 4.88
C TYR A 64 -5.92 -2.25 5.14
N THR A 65 -6.83 -3.23 5.18
CA THR A 65 -8.27 -3.00 5.42
C THR A 65 -8.56 -2.55 6.85
N HIS A 66 -7.67 -2.88 7.80
CA HIS A 66 -7.74 -2.37 9.17
C HIS A 66 -7.16 -0.96 9.33
N THR A 67 -6.19 -0.59 8.47
CA THR A 67 -5.50 0.70 8.55
C THR A 67 -6.22 1.84 7.83
N VAL A 68 -7.06 1.50 6.86
CA VAL A 68 -7.84 2.45 6.07
C VAL A 68 -9.29 2.02 6.16
N LYS A 69 -10.15 2.88 6.72
CA LYS A 69 -11.60 2.67 6.64
C LYS A 69 -12.00 2.72 5.15
N SER A 70 -12.31 1.55 4.58
CA SER A 70 -12.80 1.45 3.22
C SER A 70 -14.08 2.28 3.10
N ARG A 71 -14.05 3.31 2.24
CA ARG A 71 -15.26 4.08 1.87
C ARG A 71 -16.23 3.25 1.03
N THR A 72 -15.83 2.07 0.56
CA THR A 72 -16.63 1.17 -0.26
C THR A 72 -17.58 0.29 0.55
N LEU A 73 -17.67 0.48 1.88
CA LEU A 73 -18.91 0.18 2.59
C LEU A 73 -19.98 1.16 2.08
N LYS A 74 -20.46 0.93 0.85
CA LYS A 74 -21.83 1.28 0.50
C LYS A 74 -22.63 0.80 1.69
N GLU A 75 -23.32 1.73 2.37
CA GLU A 75 -24.32 1.39 3.36
C GLU A 75 -25.08 0.21 2.79
N THR A 76 -24.92 -0.96 3.40
CA THR A 76 -25.59 -2.18 2.95
C THR A 76 -27.05 -1.94 3.22
N LYS A 77 -27.73 -1.29 2.27
CA LYS A 77 -29.19 -1.34 2.20
C LYS A 77 -29.52 -2.80 2.10
N SER A 78 -30.21 -3.28 3.12
CA SER A 78 -30.67 -4.64 3.17
C SER A 78 -31.45 -4.92 1.88
N PRO A 79 -31.26 -6.08 1.22
CA PRO A 79 -32.09 -6.47 0.08
C PRO A 79 -33.58 -6.63 0.44
N LEU A 80 -33.93 -6.49 1.72
CA LEU A 80 -35.28 -6.48 2.27
C LEU A 80 -35.83 -5.05 2.52
N ASP A 81 -35.09 -3.99 2.18
CA ASP A 81 -35.48 -2.59 2.33
C ASP A 81 -36.24 -2.04 1.09
N PHE A 82 -36.91 -2.93 0.34
CA PHE A 82 -37.78 -2.61 -0.81
C PHE A 82 -39.21 -3.05 -0.55
#